data_AF-A0A7S3F4H6-F1
#
_entry.id   AF-A0A7S3F4H6-F1
#
_cell.length_a   1.000
_cell.length_b   1.000
_cell.length_c   1.000
_cell.angle_alpha   90.00
_cell.angle_beta   90.00
_cell.angle_gamma   90.00
#
_symmetry.space_group_name_H-M   'P 1'
#
loop_
_entity.id
_entity.type
_entity.pdbx_description
1 polymer ?
#
loop_
_entity_poly.entity_id
_entity_poly.type
_entity_poly.pdbx_seq_one_letter_code
_entity_poly.pdbx_strand_id
1 'polypeptide(L)'
;ERMGEAGNRLVSAFVYLQPAVQGGETAFPLLGLNEALPAGAALIWVNIDPSGRPDARTLHSGRPLVVGEKYGMNIWLRQQPLPSGLCCPEADGGDAGSDAVPVASPTPWGKQWPSPPPMVVPSPAARTVRTLKERTC
;
A
#
# COMPACT_ATOMS: atom_id res chain seq x y z
N GLU A 1 6.93 -19.28 11.38
CA GLU A 1 6.43 -18.11 10.63
C GLU A 1 7.23 -16.87 11.05
N ARG A 2 8.27 -16.48 10.29
CA ARG A 2 9.23 -15.43 10.68
C ARG A 2 8.58 -14.05 10.92
N MET A 3 7.41 -13.77 10.33
CA MET A 3 6.70 -12.49 10.52
C MET A 3 6.13 -12.27 11.92
N GLY A 4 5.95 -13.31 12.74
CA GLY A 4 5.49 -13.16 14.13
C GLY A 4 6.51 -12.50 15.04
N GLU A 5 7.79 -12.56 14.68
CA GLU A 5 8.92 -12.00 15.44
C GLU A 5 8.95 -10.47 15.41
N ALA A 6 8.38 -9.85 14.36
CA ALA A 6 8.37 -8.40 14.19
C ALA A 6 7.29 -7.68 15.03
N GLY A 7 6.51 -8.42 15.83
CA GLY A 7 5.43 -7.87 16.66
C GLY A 7 4.25 -7.31 15.86
N ASN A 8 3.38 -6.54 16.52
CA ASN A 8 2.20 -5.94 15.89
C ASN A 8 2.57 -4.79 14.95
N ARG A 9 1.65 -4.44 14.06
CA ARG A 9 1.74 -3.18 13.29
C ARG A 9 1.52 -2.04 14.27
N LEU A 10 2.55 -1.23 14.48
CA LEU A 10 2.50 -0.05 15.34
C LEU A 10 1.72 1.07 14.66
N VAL A 11 2.11 1.41 13.42
CA VAL A 11 1.51 2.50 12.64
C VAL A 11 1.12 1.98 11.27
N SER A 12 -0.04 2.41 10.81
CA SER A 12 -0.48 2.26 9.43
C SER A 12 -0.52 3.63 8.77
N ALA A 13 0.04 3.75 7.58
CA ALA A 13 -0.15 4.89 6.72
C ALA A 13 -0.78 4.43 5.40
N PHE A 14 -1.86 5.08 5.01
CA PHE A 14 -2.52 4.88 3.72
C PHE A 14 -2.36 6.14 2.88
N VAL A 15 -1.51 6.05 1.85
CA VAL A 15 -1.24 7.14 0.91
C VAL A 15 -2.23 7.06 -0.23
N TYR A 16 -2.93 8.15 -0.52
CA TYR A 16 -3.82 8.29 -1.67
C TYR A 16 -2.96 8.63 -2.88
N LEU A 17 -2.73 7.67 -3.77
CA LEU A 17 -2.05 7.93 -5.04
C LEU A 17 -3.02 8.54 -6.05
N GLN A 18 -4.28 8.10 -6.00
CA GLN A 18 -5.38 8.66 -6.76
C GLN A 18 -6.68 8.42 -5.98
N PRO A 19 -7.43 9.48 -5.62
CA PRO A 19 -8.76 9.32 -5.06
C PRO A 19 -9.77 8.89 -6.12
N ALA A 20 -10.82 8.19 -5.70
CA ALA A 20 -11.95 7.91 -6.56
C ALA A 20 -12.76 9.18 -6.83
N VAL A 21 -13.51 9.18 -7.93
CA VAL A 21 -14.43 10.27 -8.27
C VAL A 21 -15.60 10.30 -7.28
N GLN A 22 -16.11 9.13 -6.88
CA GLN A 22 -17.16 9.01 -5.88
C GLN A 22 -17.06 7.69 -5.10
N GLY A 23 -17.25 7.78 -3.78
CA GLY A 23 -17.06 6.66 -2.87
C GLY A 23 -15.57 6.37 -2.62
N GLY A 24 -15.28 5.16 -2.12
CA GLY A 24 -13.88 4.76 -1.88
C GLY A 24 -13.22 5.47 -0.70
N GLU A 25 -13.97 6.12 0.18
CA GLU A 25 -13.42 6.72 1.40
C GLU A 25 -12.83 5.63 2.30
N THR A 26 -11.84 5.98 3.12
CA THR A 26 -11.36 5.11 4.19
C THR A 26 -12.22 5.40 5.42
N ALA A 27 -13.04 4.44 5.81
CA ALA A 27 -13.95 4.56 6.93
C ALA A 27 -13.33 4.04 8.22
N PHE A 28 -13.53 4.79 9.31
CA PHE A 28 -13.26 4.37 10.70
C PHE A 28 -14.59 4.36 11.46
N PRO A 29 -15.37 3.27 11.42
CA PRO A 29 -16.74 3.24 11.92
C PRO A 29 -16.86 3.59 13.41
N LEU A 30 -15.90 3.17 14.23
CA LEU A 30 -15.92 3.43 15.68
C LEU A 30 -15.50 4.87 16.04
N LEU A 31 -14.91 5.60 15.09
CA LEU A 31 -14.60 7.02 15.22
C LEU A 31 -15.61 7.90 14.47
N GLY A 32 -16.53 7.32 13.70
CA GLY A 32 -17.48 8.05 12.88
C GLY A 32 -16.85 8.80 11.69
N LEU A 33 -15.64 8.43 11.28
CA LEU A 33 -14.90 9.12 10.21
C LEU A 33 -15.04 8.38 8.88
N ASN A 34 -15.13 9.14 7.78
CA ASN A 34 -15.10 8.61 6.41
C ASN A 34 -14.24 9.57 5.56
N GLU A 35 -12.98 9.21 5.36
CA GLU A 35 -12.00 10.14 4.81
C GLU A 35 -11.63 9.80 3.37
N ALA A 36 -11.72 10.79 2.48
CA ALA A 36 -11.12 10.74 1.15
C ALA A 36 -10.21 11.96 1.01
N LEU A 37 -8.92 11.70 0.81
CA LEU A 37 -7.93 12.76 0.65
C LEU A 37 -7.53 12.93 -0.82
N PRO A 38 -7.03 14.11 -1.22
CA PRO A 38 -6.45 14.32 -2.54
C PRO A 38 -5.26 13.39 -2.81
N ALA A 39 -4.91 13.25 -4.10
CA ALA A 39 -3.70 12.54 -4.49
C ALA A 39 -2.45 13.16 -3.83
N GLY A 40 -1.54 12.32 -3.35
CA GLY A 40 -0.34 12.69 -2.62
C GLY A 40 -0.51 12.84 -1.10
N ALA A 41 -1.75 12.90 -0.59
CA ALA A 41 -2.00 12.98 0.84
C ALA A 41 -2.06 11.58 1.48
N ALA A 42 -1.86 11.51 2.81
CA ALA A 42 -1.87 10.25 3.55
C ALA A 42 -2.72 10.33 4.82
N LEU A 43 -3.42 9.24 5.12
CA LEU A 43 -4.00 8.99 6.43
C LEU A 43 -3.01 8.17 7.24
N ILE A 44 -2.71 8.62 8.46
CA ILE A 44 -1.76 7.95 9.35
C ILE A 44 -2.45 7.71 10.69
N TRP A 45 -2.38 6.48 11.21
CA TRP A 45 -2.94 6.14 12.51
C TRP A 45 -2.09 5.07 13.23
N VAL A 46 -2.18 5.10 14.56
CA VAL A 46 -1.49 4.14 15.45
C VAL A 46 -2.45 2.99 15.75
N ASN A 47 -2.08 1.75 15.44
CA ASN A 47 -2.98 0.59 15.59
C ASN A 47 -2.99 0.01 17.01
N ILE A 48 -2.22 0.56 17.95
CA ILE A 48 -2.14 0.10 19.34
C ILE A 48 -2.53 1.20 20.32
N ASP A 49 -3.11 0.79 21.45
CA ASP A 49 -3.41 1.66 22.58
C ASP A 49 -2.15 1.90 23.45
N PRO A 50 -2.20 2.83 24.43
CA PRO A 50 -1.06 3.07 25.34
C PRO A 50 -0.64 1.85 26.17
N SER A 51 -1.46 0.80 26.26
CA SER A 51 -1.13 -0.46 26.92
C SER A 51 -0.49 -1.49 25.97
N GLY A 52 -0.28 -1.13 24.70
CA GLY A 52 0.35 -1.97 23.69
C GLY A 52 -0.58 -2.99 23.04
N ARG A 53 -1.90 -2.92 23.30
CA ARG A 53 -2.90 -3.82 22.71
C ARG A 53 -3.50 -3.20 21.45
N PRO A 54 -4.04 -4.00 20.51
CA PRO A 54 -4.72 -3.46 19.34
C PRO A 54 -5.83 -2.46 19.72
N ASP A 55 -5.77 -1.24 19.20
CA ASP A 55 -6.78 -0.21 19.46
C ASP A 55 -7.99 -0.45 18.56
N ALA A 56 -9.08 -0.96 19.15
CA ALA A 56 -10.32 -1.23 18.45
C ALA A 56 -10.85 -0.04 17.65
N ARG A 57 -10.65 1.20 18.14
CA ARG A 57 -11.13 2.42 17.47
C ARG A 57 -10.53 2.61 16.07
N THR A 58 -9.37 2.02 15.83
CA THR A 58 -8.67 2.07 14.55
C THR A 58 -9.13 1.00 13.55
N LEU A 59 -10.20 0.26 13.86
CA LEU A 59 -10.92 -0.55 12.87
C LEU A 59 -11.25 0.32 11.66
N HIS A 60 -10.82 -0.13 10.48
CA HIS A 60 -10.97 0.63 9.25
C HIS A 60 -11.27 -0.26 8.06
N SER A 61 -11.92 0.32 7.05
CA SER A 61 -12.22 -0.35 5.79
C SER A 61 -12.32 0.65 4.65
N GLY A 62 -11.95 0.23 3.44
CA GLY A 62 -12.29 0.98 2.24
C GLY A 62 -13.79 0.87 1.97
N ARG A 63 -14.48 2.01 1.84
CA ARG A 63 -15.87 2.05 1.42
C ARG A 63 -15.99 1.63 -0.05
N PRO A 64 -17.16 1.12 -0.47
CA PRO A 64 -17.40 0.77 -1.86
C PRO A 64 -17.12 1.95 -2.80
N LEU A 65 -16.45 1.65 -3.91
CA LEU A 65 -16.33 2.58 -5.02
C LEU A 65 -17.67 2.72 -5.74
N VAL A 66 -18.07 3.96 -6.00
CA VAL A 66 -19.27 4.27 -6.76
C VAL A 66 -18.88 4.68 -8.19
N VAL A 67 -17.93 5.62 -8.32
CA VAL A 67 -17.45 6.12 -9.62
C VAL A 67 -15.93 6.26 -9.62
N GLY A 68 -15.30 5.84 -10.72
CA GLY A 68 -13.87 5.96 -10.95
C GLY A 68 -13.04 4.87 -10.29
N GLU A 69 -11.75 5.14 -10.13
CA GLU A 69 -10.76 4.21 -9.57
C GLU A 69 -10.02 4.89 -8.41
N LYS A 70 -9.72 4.10 -7.37
CA LYS A 70 -8.87 4.52 -6.25
C LYS A 70 -7.58 3.74 -6.28
N TYR A 71 -6.46 4.45 -6.32
CA TYR A 71 -5.13 3.89 -6.13
C TYR A 71 -4.58 4.38 -4.80
N GLY A 72 -4.05 3.47 -4.00
CA GLY A 72 -3.42 3.82 -2.74
C GLY A 72 -2.37 2.81 -2.32
N MET A 73 -1.46 3.29 -1.49
CA MET A 73 -0.33 2.52 -0.98
C MET A 73 -0.45 2.40 0.53
N ASN A 74 -0.34 1.16 1.03
CA ASN A 74 -0.28 0.89 2.47
C ASN A 74 1.17 0.76 2.90
N ILE A 75 1.55 1.51 3.94
CA ILE A 75 2.82 1.38 4.63
C ILE A 75 2.50 0.93 6.06
N TRP A 76 3.13 -0.16 6.49
CA TRP A 76 2.96 -0.70 7.84
C TRP A 76 4.29 -0.68 8.59
N LEU A 77 4.35 0.12 9.65
CA LEU A 77 5.48 0.13 10.57
C LEU A 77 5.20 -0.88 11.69
N ARG A 78 6.19 -1.71 12.01
CA ARG A 78 6.08 -2.75 13.05
C ARG A 78 6.83 -2.35 14.32
N GLN A 79 6.49 -2.98 15.43
CA GLN A 79 7.10 -2.74 16.73
C GLN A 79 8.57 -3.15 16.79
N GLN A 80 8.93 -4.20 16.05
CA GLN A 80 10.30 -4.70 15.96
C GLN A 80 10.76 -4.69 14.50
N PRO A 81 12.08 -4.62 14.26
CA PRO A 81 12.64 -4.81 12.94
C PRO A 81 12.12 -6.11 12.31
N LEU A 82 11.93 -6.09 10.99
CA LEU A 82 11.69 -7.32 10.26
C LEU A 82 12.94 -8.22 10.37
N PRO A 83 12.76 -9.54 10.51
CA PRO A 83 13.88 -10.48 10.49
C PRO A 83 14.79 -10.25 9.27
N SER A 84 16.11 -10.32 9.49
CA SER A 84 17.12 -10.18 8.44
C SER A 84 16.92 -11.21 7.33
N GLY A 85 17.04 -10.80 6.06
CA GLY A 85 16.81 -11.66 4.89
C GLY A 85 15.36 -11.82 4.43
N LEU A 86 14.44 -10.95 4.91
CA LEU A 86 13.14 -10.71 4.27
C LEU A 86 13.18 -9.56 3.26
N CYS A 87 14.03 -8.55 3.51
CA CYS A 87 14.58 -7.74 2.43
C CYS A 87 15.36 -8.66 1.51
N CYS A 88 15.18 -8.51 0.19
CA CYS A 88 15.78 -9.31 -0.87
C CYS A 88 17.14 -9.88 -0.42
N PRO A 89 17.36 -11.21 -0.49
CA PRO A 89 18.66 -11.76 -0.12
C PRO A 89 19.72 -10.99 -0.90
N GLU A 90 20.70 -10.44 -0.18
CA GLU A 90 21.91 -9.97 -0.82
C GLU A 90 22.41 -11.12 -1.68
N ALA A 91 22.65 -10.84 -2.97
CA ALA A 91 23.16 -11.82 -3.91
C ALA A 91 24.61 -12.14 -3.53
N ASP A 92 24.78 -12.92 -2.46
CA ASP A 92 26.06 -13.45 -2.04
C ASP A 92 26.49 -14.43 -3.14
N GLY A 93 27.54 -14.04 -3.87
CA GLY A 93 28.08 -14.79 -4.98
C GLY A 93 28.44 -16.22 -4.55
N GLY A 94 27.68 -17.19 -5.07
CA GLY A 94 27.89 -18.61 -4.80
C GLY A 94 27.11 -19.48 -5.78
N ASP A 95 27.82 -19.95 -6.81
CA ASP A 95 27.53 -20.99 -7.80
C ASP A 95 26.19 -20.96 -8.56
N ALA A 96 26.27 -20.48 -9.80
CA ALA A 96 25.19 -20.47 -10.77
C ALA A 96 24.92 -21.89 -11.29
N GLY A 97 23.93 -22.56 -10.69
CA GLY A 97 23.19 -23.62 -11.36
C GLY A 97 22.61 -23.08 -12.67
N SER A 98 23.01 -23.67 -13.78
CA SER A 98 22.71 -23.28 -15.15
C SER A 98 21.22 -23.41 -15.47
N ASP A 99 20.41 -22.39 -15.15
CA ASP A 99 19.11 -22.10 -15.76
C ASP A 99 18.71 -20.63 -15.48
N ALA A 100 19.64 -19.71 -15.75
CA ALA A 100 19.40 -18.27 -15.59
C ALA A 100 18.49 -17.75 -16.71
N VAL A 101 17.26 -17.37 -16.35
CA VAL A 101 16.44 -16.46 -17.15
C VAL A 101 17.18 -15.11 -17.18
N PRO A 102 17.42 -14.50 -18.35
CA PRO A 102 18.21 -13.27 -18.42
C PRO A 102 17.54 -12.16 -17.60
N VAL A 103 18.26 -11.67 -16.59
CA VAL A 103 17.88 -10.45 -15.88
C VAL A 103 17.96 -9.31 -16.90
N ALA A 104 16.84 -8.65 -17.17
CA ALA A 104 16.85 -7.45 -17.97
C ALA A 104 17.67 -6.39 -17.23
N SER A 105 18.66 -5.80 -17.91
CA SER A 105 19.51 -4.75 -17.39
C SER A 105 18.70 -3.64 -16.70
N PRO A 106 19.20 -3.03 -15.61
CA PRO A 106 18.51 -1.94 -14.95
C PRO A 106 18.40 -0.76 -15.92
N THR A 107 17.19 -0.47 -16.38
CA THR A 107 16.92 0.78 -17.07
C THR A 107 17.22 1.94 -16.11
N PRO A 108 17.96 2.97 -16.53
CA PRO A 108 18.18 4.14 -15.69
C PRO A 108 16.83 4.76 -15.32
N TRP A 109 16.56 4.92 -14.03
CA TRP A 109 15.45 5.73 -13.53
C TRP A 109 15.66 7.18 -13.97
N GLY A 110 15.13 7.52 -15.15
CA GLY A 110 15.38 8.78 -15.84
C GLY A 110 14.44 9.03 -17.02
N LYS A 111 13.20 8.53 -16.95
CA LYS A 111 12.14 8.88 -17.91
C LYS A 111 10.98 9.50 -17.13
N GLN A 112 10.79 10.79 -17.36
CA GLN A 112 9.63 11.62 -17.00
C GLN A 112 8.34 10.79 -16.98
N TRP A 113 7.60 10.80 -15.87
CA TRP A 113 6.23 10.30 -15.83
C TRP A 113 5.43 10.99 -16.94
N PRO A 114 4.74 10.27 -17.85
CA PRO A 114 3.92 10.92 -18.84
C PRO A 114 2.87 11.77 -18.13
N SER A 115 2.71 13.02 -18.56
CA SER A 115 1.63 13.88 -18.04
C SER A 115 0.30 13.11 -18.14
N PRO A 116 -0.52 13.13 -17.08
CA PRO A 116 -1.80 12.44 -17.13
C PRO A 116 -2.61 12.98 -18.33
N PRO A 117 -3.27 12.10 -19.11
CA PRO A 117 -4.11 12.55 -20.22
C PRO A 117 -5.20 13.49 -19.68
N PRO A 118 -5.63 14.50 -20.46
CA PRO A 118 -6.75 15.35 -20.06
C PRO A 118 -7.96 14.47 -19.75
N MET A 119 -8.64 14.77 -18.64
CA MET A 119 -9.79 13.98 -18.16
C MET A 119 -10.86 13.89 -19.25
N VAL A 120 -10.96 12.73 -19.89
CA VAL A 120 -12.13 12.32 -20.64
C VAL A 120 -12.95 11.49 -19.68
N VAL A 121 -14.10 12.00 -19.27
CA VAL A 121 -15.07 11.28 -18.42
C VAL A 121 -15.88 10.35 -19.33
N PRO A 122 -15.71 9.01 -19.28
CA PRO A 122 -16.50 8.10 -20.10
C PRO A 122 -17.67 7.53 -19.29
N SER A 123 -18.80 7.40 -19.98
CA SER A 123 -20.04 6.71 -19.57
C SER A 123 -19.78 5.24 -19.12
N PRO A 124 -20.63 4.62 -18.29
CA PRO A 124 -20.23 3.55 -17.38
C PRO A 124 -20.21 2.18 -18.07
N ALA A 125 -19.10 1.46 -17.95
CA ALA A 125 -19.09 0.01 -18.08
C ALA A 125 -17.98 -0.65 -17.24
N ALA A 126 -18.42 -1.57 -16.39
CA ALA A 126 -17.74 -2.71 -15.77
C ALA A 126 -16.43 -2.49 -14.98
N ARG A 127 -16.61 -2.63 -13.66
CA ARG A 127 -15.65 -2.78 -12.54
C ARG A 127 -14.45 -3.68 -12.83
N THR A 128 -13.25 -3.22 -12.43
CA THR A 128 -12.16 -4.08 -11.96
C THR A 128 -11.51 -3.43 -10.74
N VAL A 129 -11.50 -4.12 -9.60
CA VAL A 129 -10.74 -3.70 -8.41
C VAL A 129 -9.33 -4.27 -8.55
N ARG A 130 -8.31 -3.42 -8.74
CA ARG A 130 -6.90 -3.82 -8.73
C ARG A 130 -6.21 -3.25 -7.50
N THR A 131 -6.03 -4.06 -6.47
CA THR A 131 -5.10 -3.76 -5.38
C THR A 131 -3.70 -4.21 -5.76
N LEU A 132 -2.80 -3.27 -6.05
CA LEU A 132 -1.37 -3.54 -6.08
C LEU A 132 -0.90 -3.76 -4.64
N LYS A 133 -0.70 -5.03 -4.28
CA LYS A 133 -0.03 -5.42 -3.04
C LYS A 133 1.46 -5.33 -3.31
N GLU A 134 2.05 -4.16 -3.10
CA GLU A 134 3.49 -4.03 -3.10
C GLU A 134 4.05 -4.80 -1.89
N ARG A 135 4.95 -5.73 -2.20
CA ARG A 135 5.83 -6.34 -1.21
C ARG A 135 6.86 -5.27 -0.86
N THR A 136 6.62 -4.54 0.21
CA THR A 136 7.64 -3.71 0.84
C THR A 136 8.66 -4.66 1.47
N CYS A 137 9.93 -4.50 1.07
CA CYS A 137 11.09 -5.17 1.68
C CYS A 137 11.15 -4.86 3.17
#